data_AF-A0A2A2ZWL8-F1
#
_entry.id   AF-A0A2A2ZWL8-F1
#
_cell.length_a   1.000
_cell.length_b   1.000
_cell.length_c   1.000
_cell.angle_alpha   90.00
_cell.angle_beta   90.00
_cell.angle_gamma   90.00
#
_symmetry.space_group_name_H-M   'P 1'
#
loop_
_entity.id
_entity.type
_entity.pdbx_description
1 polymer ?
#
loop_
_entity_poly.entity_id
_entity_poly.type
_entity_poly.pdbx_seq_one_letter_code
_entity_poly.pdbx_strand_id
1 'polypeptide(L)'
;MVSVDALELASWGTPYSPARTVALPLGALVLAVLAVLGFLPGRAERRRKPGAFPATDVLPPRPRTHTTLLTLAAVCSITALVAAVCLLPRAATPAQQPTPPPVLAPIDLPAASAIGPGAGIYVDYTDGSGGMGCTAGFLVHTSSGQAGILTAGHCNRPGEPSKVTMNLGGVLPYATLGTFSQTISEGVHDEQHDIGLIILDGDNVPQSPAIAASVPVSGVAANLQVGQQLCKFGMGSGADACGQIVEITGSKVKFLAGGQCGDSGGPVYRYENDGTVSAVGILIRGGDPYTRKAGCAARAKFSVAELVRPWLDTWRLTMVTAPSAPR
;
A
#
# COMPACT_ATOMS: atom_id res chain seq x y z
N MET A 1 -27.73 -2.96 37.75
CA MET A 1 -26.74 -3.05 38.85
C MET A 1 -25.58 -3.85 38.30
N VAL A 2 -24.41 -3.30 37.98
CA VAL A 2 -23.65 -2.21 38.59
C VAL A 2 -22.99 -1.38 37.49
N SER A 3 -23.17 -0.06 37.57
CA SER A 3 -22.36 0.96 36.87
C SER A 3 -20.96 1.01 37.44
N VAL A 4 -19.96 1.27 36.59
CA VAL A 4 -18.92 2.26 36.92
C VAL A 4 -18.56 3.03 35.65
N ASP A 5 -18.82 4.34 35.72
CA ASP A 5 -18.49 5.39 34.77
C ASP A 5 -17.02 5.85 34.89
N ALA A 6 -16.64 6.65 33.88
CA ALA A 6 -15.59 7.67 33.86
C ALA A 6 -14.17 7.23 33.46
N LEU A 7 -13.66 7.73 32.33
CA LEU A 7 -13.19 9.13 32.25
C LEU A 7 -13.00 9.54 30.78
N GLU A 8 -13.74 10.56 30.38
CA GLU A 8 -13.51 11.35 29.18
C GLU A 8 -12.34 12.31 29.45
N LEU A 9 -11.29 12.28 28.63
CA LEU A 9 -10.34 13.39 28.51
C LEU A 9 -10.06 13.61 27.02
N ALA A 10 -10.92 14.43 26.41
CA ALA A 10 -10.56 15.19 25.23
C ALA A 10 -9.41 16.13 25.61
N SER A 11 -8.22 15.85 25.07
CA SER A 11 -7.13 16.83 25.00
C SER A 11 -7.01 17.27 23.55
N TRP A 12 -7.46 18.50 23.31
CA TRP A 12 -7.27 19.22 22.06
C TRP A 12 -5.78 19.42 21.79
N GLY A 13 -5.21 18.54 20.97
CA GLY A 13 -3.96 18.80 20.28
C GLY A 13 -4.19 19.88 19.23
N THR A 14 -4.05 21.15 19.61
CA THR A 14 -3.93 22.24 18.62
C THR A 14 -2.79 21.90 17.66
N PRO A 15 -3.01 21.93 16.33
CA PRO A 15 -1.96 21.60 15.38
C PRO A 15 -0.83 22.62 15.53
N TYR A 16 0.38 22.08 15.62
CA TYR A 16 1.65 22.80 15.64
C TYR A 16 1.68 23.79 14.46
N SER A 17 1.49 25.09 14.74
CA SER A 17 1.52 26.11 13.69
C SER A 17 2.96 26.62 13.55
N PRO A 18 3.61 26.44 12.37
CA PRO A 18 4.95 26.98 12.11
C PRO A 18 5.01 28.51 12.15
N ALA A 19 3.86 29.18 12.28
CA ALA A 19 3.78 30.62 12.47
C ALA A 19 4.35 31.10 13.82
N ARG A 20 4.30 30.29 14.88
CA ARG A 20 4.79 30.71 16.22
C ARG A 20 6.32 30.70 16.36
N THR A 21 7.02 29.85 15.61
CA THR A 21 8.49 29.82 15.60
C THR A 21 9.12 30.96 14.81
N VAL A 22 8.38 31.61 13.90
CA VAL A 22 8.85 32.75 13.11
C VAL A 22 8.43 34.09 13.73
N ALA A 23 7.30 34.14 14.47
CA ALA A 23 6.80 35.38 15.07
C ALA A 23 7.67 35.94 16.21
N LEU A 24 8.27 35.08 17.03
CA LEU A 24 9.12 35.48 18.17
C LEU A 24 10.43 36.17 17.74
N PRO A 25 11.22 35.66 16.77
CA PRO A 25 12.44 36.35 16.34
C PRO A 25 12.16 37.64 15.56
N LEU A 26 11.08 37.70 14.77
CA LEU A 26 10.68 38.93 14.07
C LEU A 26 10.27 40.04 15.03
N GLY A 27 9.56 39.72 16.11
CA GLY A 27 9.19 40.69 17.15
C GLY A 27 10.42 41.29 17.84
N ALA A 28 11.43 40.47 18.15
CA ALA A 28 12.69 40.93 18.74
C ALA A 28 13.48 41.84 17.78
N LEU A 29 13.47 41.53 16.48
CA LEU A 29 14.15 42.34 15.47
C LEU A 29 13.48 43.71 15.28
N VAL A 30 12.15 43.77 15.30
CA VAL A 30 11.39 45.03 15.19
C VAL A 30 11.65 45.93 16.40
N LEU A 31 11.71 45.37 17.61
CA LEU A 31 12.04 46.14 18.82
C LEU A 31 13.48 46.68 18.80
N ALA A 32 14.43 45.91 18.26
CA ALA A 32 15.81 46.37 18.09
C ALA A 32 15.92 47.50 17.07
N VAL A 33 15.19 47.43 15.94
CA VAL A 33 15.17 48.49 14.92
C VAL A 33 14.53 49.78 15.45
N LEU A 34 13.43 49.68 16.19
CA LEU A 34 12.78 50.84 16.82
C LEU A 34 13.68 51.51 17.88
N ALA A 35 14.42 50.72 18.65
CA ALA A 35 15.39 51.24 19.60
C ALA A 35 16.52 52.03 18.90
N VAL A 36 16.95 51.62 17.70
CA VAL A 36 18.00 52.32 16.93
C VAL A 36 17.46 53.58 16.24
N LEU A 37 16.24 53.56 15.71
CA LEU A 37 15.63 54.73 15.04
C LEU A 37 15.33 55.88 16.00
N GLY A 38 15.06 55.60 17.28
CA GLY A 38 14.88 56.63 18.32
C GLY A 38 16.12 57.49 18.61
N PHE A 39 17.30 57.10 18.11
CA PHE A 39 18.56 57.82 18.29
C PHE A 39 19.06 58.54 17.03
N LEU A 40 18.31 58.54 15.93
CA LEU A 40 18.65 59.39 14.79
C LEU A 40 18.34 60.85 15.15
N PRO A 41 19.30 61.78 15.04
CA PRO A 41 19.08 63.19 15.37
C PRO A 41 18.00 63.76 14.45
N GLY A 42 16.90 64.20 15.06
CA GLY A 42 15.75 64.78 14.37
C GLY A 42 16.16 65.95 13.48
N ARG A 43 15.71 65.94 12.23
CA ARG A 43 16.02 66.93 11.18
C ARG A 43 15.35 68.31 11.39
N ALA A 44 15.07 68.69 12.64
CA ALA A 44 14.24 69.84 13.01
C ALA A 44 14.99 70.95 13.78
N GLU A 45 16.32 70.99 13.75
CA GLU A 45 17.07 72.06 14.43
C GLU A 45 18.13 72.69 13.51
N ARG A 46 17.65 73.26 12.40
CA ARG A 46 18.40 74.19 11.55
C ARG A 46 17.50 75.33 11.08
N ARG A 47 17.16 76.25 11.98
CA ARG A 47 16.92 77.67 11.66
C ARG A 47 16.61 78.48 12.93
N ARG A 48 17.61 79.24 13.42
CA ARG A 48 17.45 80.65 13.82
C ARG A 48 18.83 81.27 14.09
N LYS A 49 18.99 82.50 13.62
CA LYS A 49 20.13 83.41 13.77
C LYS A 49 19.54 84.77 14.24
N PRO A 50 20.33 85.76 14.68
CA PRO A 50 20.76 85.99 16.06
C PRO A 50 20.12 87.27 16.67
N GLY A 51 20.13 87.39 17.99
CA GLY A 51 19.70 88.58 18.74
C GLY A 51 20.43 88.66 20.08
N ALA A 52 20.79 89.87 20.49
CA ALA A 52 21.92 90.18 21.37
C ALA A 52 21.63 90.18 22.89
N PHE A 53 22.75 90.22 23.62
CA PHE A 53 22.99 90.70 25.00
C PHE A 53 22.91 89.72 26.19
N PRO A 54 23.71 89.99 27.25
CA PRO A 54 24.35 88.97 28.06
C PRO A 54 23.73 88.88 29.46
N ALA A 55 23.70 87.68 30.02
CA ALA A 55 23.63 87.51 31.46
C ALA A 55 24.30 86.19 31.81
N THR A 56 25.25 86.29 32.73
CA THR A 56 25.86 85.24 33.51
C THR A 56 24.82 84.30 34.10
N ASP A 57 25.01 82.99 33.93
CA ASP A 57 24.76 82.02 34.99
C ASP A 57 25.54 80.74 34.74
N VAL A 58 26.34 80.37 35.74
CA VAL A 58 27.12 79.14 35.81
C VAL A 58 26.16 78.02 36.19
N LEU A 59 26.05 76.98 35.36
CA LEU A 59 25.48 75.69 35.74
C LEU A 59 26.51 74.58 35.55
N PRO A 60 26.63 73.61 36.48
CA PRO A 60 27.67 72.59 36.42
C PRO A 60 27.36 71.56 35.33
N PRO A 61 28.40 70.90 34.76
CA PRO A 61 28.21 69.88 33.75
C PRO A 61 27.56 68.64 34.36
N ARG A 62 26.33 68.35 33.92
CA ARG A 62 25.61 67.11 34.26
C ARG A 62 26.28 65.92 33.54
N PRO A 63 26.65 64.84 34.24
CA PRO A 63 27.46 63.76 33.65
C PRO A 63 26.61 62.93 32.67
N ARG A 64 26.89 63.06 31.36
CA ARG A 64 26.29 62.27 30.27
C ARG A 64 26.89 60.86 30.12
N THR A 65 27.82 60.49 30.98
CA THR A 65 28.65 59.26 30.87
C THR A 65 27.97 57.99 31.39
N HIS A 66 26.87 58.08 32.14
CA HIS A 66 26.19 56.90 32.68
C HIS A 66 25.28 56.18 31.68
N THR A 67 24.68 56.91 30.73
CA THR A 67 23.69 56.36 29.79
C THR A 67 24.30 55.50 28.70
N THR A 68 25.47 55.87 28.17
CA THR A 68 26.16 55.11 27.11
C THR A 68 26.73 53.79 27.62
N LEU A 69 27.18 53.75 28.87
CA LEU A 69 27.74 52.55 29.50
C LEU A 69 26.63 51.54 29.86
N LEU A 70 25.47 52.03 30.30
CA LEU A 70 24.28 51.20 30.53
C LEU A 70 23.72 50.62 29.22
N THR A 71 23.74 51.37 28.12
CA THR A 71 23.29 50.84 26.82
C THR A 71 24.25 49.80 26.25
N LEU A 72 25.56 49.99 26.39
CA LEU A 72 26.56 49.00 25.97
C LEU A 72 26.44 47.71 26.79
N ALA A 73 26.22 47.83 28.10
CA ALA A 73 25.97 46.67 28.97
C ALA A 73 24.70 45.91 28.55
N ALA A 74 23.60 46.62 28.27
CA ALA A 74 22.35 46.01 27.84
C ALA A 74 22.48 45.27 26.50
N VAL A 75 23.18 45.87 25.52
CA VAL A 75 23.41 45.24 24.20
C VAL A 75 24.28 43.99 24.34
N CYS A 76 25.36 44.04 25.15
CA CYS A 76 26.22 42.88 25.41
C CYS A 76 25.49 41.76 26.15
N SER A 77 24.58 42.09 27.08
CA SER A 77 23.77 41.07 27.77
C SER A 77 22.76 40.39 26.84
N ILE A 78 22.16 41.13 25.91
CA ILE A 78 21.22 40.57 24.93
C ILE A 78 21.94 39.64 23.94
N THR A 79 23.10 40.04 23.42
CA THR A 79 23.87 39.18 22.51
C THR A 79 24.39 37.92 23.20
N ALA A 80 24.82 38.01 24.47
CA ALA A 80 25.20 36.85 25.25
C ALA A 80 24.01 35.89 25.50
N LEU A 81 22.82 36.42 25.77
CA LEU A 81 21.62 35.61 25.99
C LEU A 81 21.19 34.89 24.70
N VAL A 82 21.22 35.59 23.56
CA VAL A 82 20.90 35.00 22.25
C VAL A 82 21.92 33.92 21.88
N ALA A 83 23.21 34.17 22.10
CA ALA A 83 24.24 33.16 21.87
C ALA A 83 24.04 31.94 22.76
N ALA A 84 23.72 32.11 24.05
CA ALA A 84 23.44 31.00 24.96
C ALA A 84 22.22 30.18 24.51
N VAL A 85 21.14 30.83 24.06
CA VAL A 85 19.94 30.16 23.53
C VAL A 85 20.20 29.44 22.20
N CYS A 86 21.04 30.00 21.33
CA CYS A 86 21.40 29.38 20.06
C CYS A 86 22.44 28.26 20.20
N LEU A 87 23.25 28.27 21.26
CA LEU A 87 24.29 27.28 21.53
C LEU A 87 23.87 26.19 22.54
N LEU A 88 22.70 26.33 23.16
CA LEU A 88 22.10 25.26 23.96
C LEU A 88 21.90 24.02 23.07
N PRO A 89 22.60 22.90 23.33
CA PRO A 89 22.37 21.67 22.60
C PRO A 89 20.91 21.32 22.82
N ARG A 90 20.17 21.18 21.72
CA ARG A 90 18.79 20.72 21.70
C ARG A 90 18.73 19.48 22.58
N ALA A 91 18.16 19.62 23.78
CA ALA A 91 18.07 18.52 24.74
C ALA A 91 17.51 17.31 24.01
N ALA A 92 18.18 16.17 24.19
CA ALA A 92 17.85 14.92 23.57
C ALA A 92 16.34 14.72 23.56
N THR A 93 15.76 14.70 22.36
CA THR A 93 14.46 14.10 22.11
C THR A 93 14.46 12.77 22.87
N PRO A 94 13.41 12.43 23.65
CA PRO A 94 13.28 11.07 24.15
C PRO A 94 13.53 10.15 22.96
N ALA A 95 14.42 9.18 23.09
CA ALA A 95 14.68 8.21 22.05
C ALA A 95 13.34 7.57 21.70
N GLN A 96 12.69 8.10 20.67
CA GLN A 96 11.59 7.46 20.01
C GLN A 96 12.26 6.21 19.47
N GLN A 97 11.99 5.08 20.11
CA GLN A 97 12.29 3.79 19.50
C GLN A 97 11.82 3.94 18.06
N PRO A 98 12.70 3.69 17.07
CA PRO A 98 12.26 3.74 15.69
C PRO A 98 11.04 2.84 15.65
N THR A 99 9.87 3.44 15.44
CA THR A 99 8.67 2.69 15.13
C THR A 99 9.14 1.84 13.96
N PRO A 100 9.11 0.50 14.04
CA PRO A 100 9.45 -0.29 12.88
C PRO A 100 8.66 0.32 11.73
N PRO A 101 9.31 0.63 10.58
CA PRO A 101 8.59 1.23 9.47
C PRO A 101 7.31 0.43 9.30
N PRO A 102 6.13 1.06 9.11
CA PRO A 102 4.94 0.29 8.77
C PRO A 102 5.39 -0.63 7.66
N VAL A 103 5.26 -1.95 7.89
CA VAL A 103 5.55 -2.93 6.85
C VAL A 103 4.52 -2.61 5.78
N LEU A 104 4.92 -1.74 4.84
CA LEU A 104 4.14 -1.43 3.66
C LEU A 104 3.97 -2.79 3.02
N ALA A 105 2.73 -3.28 3.02
CA ALA A 105 2.40 -4.46 2.24
C ALA A 105 3.05 -4.26 0.85
N PRO A 106 3.89 -5.19 0.38
CA PRO A 106 4.72 -4.96 -0.81
C PRO A 106 3.91 -4.59 -2.06
N ILE A 107 2.61 -4.91 -2.04
CA ILE A 107 1.57 -4.53 -2.99
C ILE A 107 0.26 -4.27 -2.25
N ASP A 108 -0.60 -3.42 -2.82
CA ASP A 108 -1.97 -3.24 -2.33
C ASP A 108 -2.86 -4.38 -2.85
N LEU A 109 -3.19 -5.32 -1.97
CA LEU A 109 -4.11 -6.42 -2.26
C LEU A 109 -5.57 -6.00 -1.98
N PRO A 110 -6.52 -6.29 -2.89
CA PRO A 110 -7.93 -6.11 -2.60
C PRO A 110 -8.37 -6.90 -1.37
N ALA A 111 -9.15 -6.25 -0.50
CA ALA A 111 -9.69 -6.91 0.68
C ALA A 111 -10.68 -8.02 0.29
N ALA A 112 -10.58 -9.17 0.96
CA ALA A 112 -11.53 -10.27 0.84
C ALA A 112 -11.88 -10.84 2.22
N SER A 113 -13.09 -11.36 2.38
CA SER A 113 -13.55 -11.97 3.64
C SER A 113 -13.18 -13.45 3.80
N ALA A 114 -12.79 -14.09 2.69
CA ALA A 114 -12.43 -15.49 2.61
C ALA A 114 -11.40 -15.72 1.50
N ILE A 115 -10.56 -16.74 1.65
CA ILE A 115 -9.73 -17.25 0.55
C ILE A 115 -10.60 -18.11 -0.38
N GLY A 116 -10.41 -17.94 -1.68
CA GLY A 116 -11.19 -18.61 -2.70
C GLY A 116 -10.86 -18.11 -4.09
N PRO A 117 -11.55 -18.65 -5.12
CA PRO A 117 -11.36 -18.21 -6.49
C PRO A 117 -11.52 -16.71 -6.67
N GLY A 118 -10.51 -16.04 -7.21
CA GLY A 118 -10.53 -14.60 -7.47
C GLY A 118 -9.96 -13.72 -6.35
N ALA A 119 -9.65 -14.27 -5.17
CA ALA A 119 -9.02 -13.50 -4.11
C ALA A 119 -7.59 -13.08 -4.49
N GLY A 120 -7.20 -11.85 -4.13
CA GLY A 120 -5.83 -11.38 -4.31
C GLY A 120 -4.88 -12.04 -3.30
N ILE A 121 -3.72 -12.48 -3.78
CA ILE A 121 -2.67 -13.09 -2.97
C ILE A 121 -1.32 -12.42 -3.24
N TYR A 122 -0.50 -12.33 -2.21
CA TYR A 122 0.91 -11.95 -2.33
C TYR A 122 1.78 -13.16 -2.03
N VAL A 123 2.70 -13.47 -2.95
CA VAL A 123 3.69 -14.53 -2.82
C VAL A 123 5.01 -13.91 -2.43
N ASP A 124 5.51 -14.25 -1.25
CA ASP A 124 6.78 -13.79 -0.70
C ASP A 124 7.87 -14.82 -0.97
N TYR A 125 8.85 -14.46 -1.83
CA TYR A 125 9.87 -15.39 -2.29
C TYR A 125 10.86 -15.74 -1.19
N THR A 126 11.22 -17.01 -1.09
CA THR A 126 12.12 -17.48 -0.03
C THR A 126 13.56 -17.00 -0.21
N ASP A 127 13.96 -16.66 -1.44
CA ASP A 127 15.26 -16.09 -1.78
C ASP A 127 15.45 -14.62 -1.33
N GLY A 128 14.40 -13.97 -0.80
CA GLY A 128 14.43 -12.58 -0.37
C GLY A 128 14.49 -11.55 -1.50
N SER A 129 14.30 -11.97 -2.76
CA SER A 129 14.27 -11.08 -3.94
C SER A 129 13.01 -10.21 -4.02
N GLY A 130 12.11 -10.33 -3.03
CA GLY A 130 10.82 -9.67 -2.96
C GLY A 130 9.70 -10.68 -3.13
N GLY A 131 8.67 -10.29 -3.87
CA GLY A 131 7.52 -11.14 -4.14
C GLY A 131 6.65 -10.59 -5.24
N MET A 132 5.52 -11.25 -5.51
CA MET A 132 4.58 -10.79 -6.52
C MET A 132 3.12 -10.97 -6.13
N GLY A 133 2.30 -10.10 -6.72
CA GLY A 133 0.85 -10.19 -6.64
C GLY A 133 0.28 -11.12 -7.68
N CYS A 134 -0.55 -12.06 -7.23
CA CYS A 134 -1.30 -12.96 -8.07
C CYS A 134 -2.75 -13.06 -7.58
N THR A 135 -3.55 -13.82 -8.31
CA THR A 135 -4.92 -14.18 -7.94
C THR A 135 -4.98 -15.66 -7.58
N ALA A 136 -5.72 -15.99 -6.53
CA ALA A 136 -6.08 -17.36 -6.18
C ALA A 136 -7.04 -17.96 -7.24
N GLY A 137 -6.74 -19.16 -7.70
CA GLY A 137 -7.49 -19.86 -8.75
C GLY A 137 -8.65 -20.66 -8.19
N PHE A 138 -8.45 -21.91 -7.79
CA PHE A 138 -9.54 -22.73 -7.26
C PHE A 138 -9.18 -23.43 -5.95
N LEU A 139 -10.15 -23.51 -5.04
CA LEU A 139 -10.05 -24.31 -3.82
C LEU A 139 -10.06 -25.80 -4.16
N VAL A 140 -9.18 -26.54 -3.51
CA VAL A 140 -9.03 -27.99 -3.68
C VAL A 140 -8.79 -28.64 -2.32
N HIS A 141 -9.11 -29.93 -2.23
CA HIS A 141 -8.61 -30.82 -1.18
C HIS A 141 -7.59 -31.79 -1.76
N THR A 142 -6.51 -32.01 -1.02
CA THR A 142 -5.57 -33.11 -1.31
C THR A 142 -6.23 -34.47 -1.00
N SER A 143 -5.57 -35.55 -1.41
CA SER A 143 -5.99 -36.92 -1.03
C SER A 143 -6.01 -37.17 0.48
N SER A 144 -5.29 -36.38 1.28
CA SER A 144 -5.32 -36.43 2.74
C SER A 144 -6.39 -35.52 3.37
N GLY A 145 -7.18 -34.82 2.56
CA GLY A 145 -8.21 -33.88 3.00
C GLY A 145 -7.70 -32.47 3.31
N GLN A 146 -6.41 -32.20 3.16
CA GLN A 146 -5.85 -30.87 3.42
C GLN A 146 -6.34 -29.87 2.38
N ALA A 147 -6.73 -28.68 2.82
CA ALA A 147 -7.19 -27.62 1.93
C ALA A 147 -6.00 -26.99 1.18
N GLY A 148 -6.23 -26.65 -0.08
CA GLY A 148 -5.27 -25.99 -0.95
C GLY A 148 -5.93 -25.05 -1.94
N ILE A 149 -5.12 -24.26 -2.62
CA ILE A 149 -5.51 -23.35 -3.69
C ILE A 149 -4.62 -23.61 -4.90
N LEU A 150 -5.25 -23.82 -6.05
CA LEU A 150 -4.56 -23.75 -7.34
C LEU A 150 -4.30 -22.29 -7.73
N THR A 151 -3.14 -22.01 -8.30
CA THR A 151 -2.78 -20.71 -8.90
C THR A 151 -1.71 -20.93 -9.97
N ALA A 152 -1.25 -19.88 -10.66
CA ALA A 152 -0.22 -20.03 -11.68
C ALA A 152 1.13 -20.40 -11.03
N GLY A 153 1.89 -21.28 -11.67
CA GLY A 153 3.19 -21.71 -11.18
C GLY A 153 4.22 -20.59 -11.24
N HIS A 154 4.18 -19.74 -12.27
CA HIS A 154 5.07 -18.59 -12.37
C HIS A 154 4.85 -17.53 -11.27
N CYS A 155 3.77 -17.65 -10.49
CA CYS A 155 3.59 -16.83 -9.29
C CYS A 155 4.64 -17.13 -8.21
N ASN A 156 5.33 -18.26 -8.33
CA ASN A 156 6.35 -18.73 -7.43
C ASN A 156 7.70 -18.95 -8.15
N ARG A 157 8.79 -18.98 -7.37
CA ARG A 157 10.09 -19.45 -7.85
C ARG A 157 10.08 -20.98 -7.98
N PRO A 158 10.54 -21.54 -9.11
CA PRO A 158 10.67 -22.99 -9.24
C PRO A 158 11.51 -23.60 -8.13
N GLY A 159 10.98 -24.63 -7.46
CA GLY A 159 11.69 -25.37 -6.40
C GLY A 159 11.67 -24.72 -5.01
N GLU A 160 11.02 -23.56 -4.84
CA GLU A 160 10.95 -22.86 -3.55
C GLU A 160 9.55 -22.95 -2.92
N PRO A 161 9.43 -23.21 -1.61
CA PRO A 161 8.14 -23.17 -0.91
C PRO A 161 7.84 -21.74 -0.43
N SER A 162 7.52 -20.83 -1.36
CA SER A 162 7.21 -19.44 -1.02
C SER A 162 5.95 -19.30 -0.18
N LYS A 163 5.98 -18.36 0.77
CA LYS A 163 4.84 -18.06 1.64
C LYS A 163 3.83 -17.21 0.89
N VAL A 164 2.56 -17.39 1.24
CA VAL A 164 1.44 -16.70 0.62
C VAL A 164 0.62 -15.98 1.69
N THR A 165 0.32 -14.72 1.43
CA THR A 165 -0.52 -13.87 2.29
C THR A 165 -1.69 -13.28 1.53
N MET A 166 -2.72 -12.82 2.26
CA MET A 166 -3.85 -12.09 1.69
C MET A 166 -4.32 -10.92 2.56
N ASN A 167 -4.99 -9.96 1.94
CA ASN A 167 -5.70 -8.91 2.66
C ASN A 167 -7.04 -9.41 3.21
N LEU A 168 -6.99 -10.10 4.35
CA LEU A 168 -8.18 -10.60 5.03
C LEU A 168 -8.91 -9.44 5.74
N GLY A 169 -10.11 -9.11 5.26
CA GLY A 169 -10.98 -8.10 5.88
C GLY A 169 -10.46 -6.67 5.84
N GLY A 170 -9.43 -6.36 5.04
CA GLY A 170 -8.84 -5.02 5.00
C GLY A 170 -7.85 -4.73 6.13
N VAL A 171 -7.40 -5.75 6.86
CA VAL A 171 -6.57 -5.60 8.06
C VAL A 171 -5.10 -5.86 7.73
N LEU A 172 -4.22 -4.98 8.23
CA LEU A 172 -2.77 -5.14 8.17
C LEU A 172 -2.22 -5.61 9.54
N PRO A 173 -1.15 -6.42 9.57
CA PRO A 173 -0.47 -7.04 8.41
C PRO A 173 -1.37 -8.06 7.71
N TYR A 174 -1.07 -8.35 6.44
CA TYR A 174 -1.78 -9.38 5.69
C TYR A 174 -1.70 -10.74 6.38
N ALA A 175 -2.82 -11.46 6.38
CA ALA A 175 -2.95 -12.77 7.01
C ALA A 175 -2.13 -13.79 6.22
N THR A 176 -1.44 -14.69 6.91
CA THR A 176 -0.73 -15.80 6.26
C THR A 176 -1.75 -16.85 5.87
N LEU A 177 -1.70 -17.30 4.62
CA LEU A 177 -2.57 -18.34 4.07
C LEU A 177 -1.90 -19.69 4.08
N GLY A 178 -0.65 -19.71 3.61
CA GLY A 178 0.21 -20.85 3.68
C GLY A 178 1.33 -20.83 2.66
N THR A 179 1.62 -21.97 2.05
CA THR A 179 2.89 -22.16 1.34
C THR A 179 2.72 -22.94 0.05
N PHE A 180 3.46 -22.60 -0.99
CA PHE A 180 3.54 -23.43 -2.20
C PHE A 180 4.12 -24.82 -1.87
N SER A 181 3.38 -25.87 -2.24
CA SER A 181 3.82 -27.27 -2.12
C SER A 181 4.21 -27.89 -3.45
N GLN A 182 3.64 -27.38 -4.56
CA GLN A 182 3.96 -27.77 -5.92
C GLN A 182 4.07 -26.53 -6.79
N THR A 183 5.02 -26.53 -7.73
CA THR A 183 5.21 -25.44 -8.68
C THR A 183 5.76 -25.99 -9.97
N ILE A 184 5.07 -25.71 -11.07
CA ILE A 184 5.48 -26.03 -12.42
C ILE A 184 5.37 -24.74 -13.22
N SER A 185 6.49 -24.27 -13.77
CA SER A 185 6.59 -23.05 -14.56
C SER A 185 7.62 -23.27 -15.66
N GLU A 186 7.21 -23.91 -16.75
CA GLU A 186 8.10 -24.38 -17.82
C GLU A 186 8.35 -23.32 -18.90
N GLY A 187 7.63 -22.20 -18.85
CA GLY A 187 7.77 -21.07 -19.76
C GLY A 187 6.42 -20.51 -20.22
N VAL A 188 6.44 -19.73 -21.30
CA VAL A 188 5.28 -18.95 -21.79
C VAL A 188 4.83 -19.32 -23.19
N HIS A 189 5.39 -20.38 -23.78
CA HIS A 189 5.16 -20.81 -25.16
C HIS A 189 4.43 -22.16 -25.22
N ASP A 190 3.67 -22.36 -26.29
CA ASP A 190 3.07 -23.65 -26.65
C ASP A 190 2.37 -24.34 -25.46
N GLU A 191 2.71 -25.62 -25.22
CA GLU A 191 2.19 -26.49 -24.18
C GLU A 191 2.96 -26.42 -22.85
N GLN A 192 3.97 -25.55 -22.72
CA GLN A 192 4.73 -25.40 -21.47
C GLN A 192 3.78 -25.15 -20.29
N HIS A 193 3.87 -25.98 -19.25
CA HIS A 193 2.94 -25.97 -18.14
C HIS A 193 3.22 -24.85 -17.14
N ASP A 194 2.15 -24.35 -16.56
CA ASP A 194 2.19 -23.25 -15.61
C ASP A 194 1.08 -23.42 -14.56
N ILE A 195 1.42 -24.09 -13.47
CA ILE A 195 0.48 -24.44 -12.40
C ILE A 195 1.22 -24.50 -11.06
N GLY A 196 0.54 -24.07 -10.01
CA GLY A 196 1.01 -24.12 -8.64
C GLY A 196 -0.08 -24.60 -7.70
N LEU A 197 0.34 -25.29 -6.64
CA LEU A 197 -0.50 -25.67 -5.52
C LEU A 197 0.02 -25.00 -4.26
N ILE A 198 -0.82 -24.19 -3.65
CA ILE A 198 -0.62 -23.64 -2.31
C ILE A 198 -1.36 -24.54 -1.34
N ILE A 199 -0.69 -24.99 -0.30
CA ILE A 199 -1.32 -25.69 0.82
C ILE A 199 -1.66 -24.65 1.88
N LEU A 200 -2.91 -24.68 2.34
CA LEU A 200 -3.37 -23.78 3.38
C LEU A 200 -2.96 -24.35 4.74
N ASP A 201 -2.09 -23.64 5.44
CA ASP A 201 -1.57 -23.96 6.76
C ASP A 201 -1.45 -22.71 7.67
N GLY A 202 -1.91 -21.56 7.18
CA GLY A 202 -1.91 -20.29 7.89
C GLY A 202 -3.05 -20.14 8.90
N ASP A 203 -3.34 -18.90 9.28
CA ASP A 203 -4.43 -18.56 10.20
C ASP A 203 -5.72 -19.26 9.72
N ASN A 204 -6.67 -19.60 10.60
CA ASN A 204 -7.95 -20.23 10.20
C ASN A 204 -8.79 -19.28 9.32
N VAL A 205 -8.35 -19.07 8.08
CA VAL A 205 -8.90 -18.12 7.13
C VAL A 205 -10.17 -18.75 6.55
N PRO A 206 -11.31 -18.04 6.60
CA PRO A 206 -12.54 -18.53 5.98
C PRO A 206 -12.31 -18.90 4.53
N GLN A 207 -12.91 -19.99 4.07
CA GLN A 207 -12.82 -20.46 2.70
C GLN A 207 -14.16 -20.28 1.99
N SER A 208 -14.13 -19.89 0.72
CA SER A 208 -15.33 -19.78 -0.11
C SER A 208 -15.10 -20.40 -1.49
N PRO A 209 -15.85 -21.43 -1.91
CA PRO A 209 -15.76 -22.00 -3.24
C PRO A 209 -16.50 -21.17 -4.29
N ALA A 210 -16.70 -19.87 -4.07
CA ALA A 210 -17.37 -18.98 -5.00
C ALA A 210 -16.38 -18.00 -5.64
N ILE A 211 -16.51 -17.75 -6.95
CA ILE A 211 -15.74 -16.73 -7.67
C ILE A 211 -16.00 -15.37 -7.01
N ALA A 212 -14.93 -14.71 -6.59
CA ALA A 212 -14.97 -13.45 -5.86
C ALA A 212 -15.98 -13.48 -4.69
N ALA A 213 -16.06 -14.62 -3.99
CA ALA A 213 -17.00 -14.90 -2.91
C ALA A 213 -18.50 -14.78 -3.27
N SER A 214 -18.85 -14.70 -4.55
CA SER A 214 -20.21 -14.35 -5.00
C SER A 214 -20.86 -15.41 -5.91
N VAL A 215 -20.11 -15.99 -6.84
CA VAL A 215 -20.66 -16.94 -7.83
C VAL A 215 -20.24 -18.37 -7.50
N PRO A 216 -21.15 -19.27 -7.09
CA PRO A 216 -20.79 -20.61 -6.63
C PRO A 216 -20.12 -21.47 -7.72
N VAL A 217 -19.00 -22.12 -7.40
CA VAL A 217 -18.42 -23.18 -8.24
C VAL A 217 -19.15 -24.49 -7.97
N SER A 218 -19.78 -25.07 -8.97
CA SER A 218 -20.58 -26.30 -8.86
C SER A 218 -19.89 -27.55 -9.41
N GLY A 219 -18.79 -27.38 -10.15
CA GLY A 219 -18.06 -28.50 -10.72
C GLY A 219 -16.86 -28.09 -11.57
N VAL A 220 -16.41 -29.03 -12.41
CA VAL A 220 -15.29 -28.83 -13.34
C VAL A 220 -15.80 -29.07 -14.76
N ALA A 221 -15.66 -28.07 -15.63
CA ALA A 221 -16.20 -28.10 -16.98
C ALA A 221 -15.49 -29.14 -17.84
N ALA A 222 -16.24 -29.96 -18.55
CA ALA A 222 -15.72 -30.90 -19.55
C ALA A 222 -16.17 -30.49 -20.96
N ASN A 223 -15.54 -31.08 -21.99
CA ASN A 223 -15.95 -30.96 -23.39
C ASN A 223 -16.03 -29.50 -23.87
N LEU A 224 -14.97 -28.72 -23.63
CA LEU A 224 -14.88 -27.35 -24.14
C LEU A 224 -14.89 -27.35 -25.67
N GLN A 225 -15.48 -26.31 -26.26
CA GLN A 225 -15.58 -26.16 -27.70
C GLN A 225 -15.16 -24.76 -28.13
N VAL A 226 -14.48 -24.66 -29.28
CA VAL A 226 -14.19 -23.37 -29.91
C VAL A 226 -15.51 -22.64 -30.19
N GLY A 227 -15.56 -21.34 -29.89
CA GLY A 227 -16.78 -20.53 -29.97
C GLY A 227 -17.69 -20.61 -28.74
N GLN A 228 -17.33 -21.36 -27.71
CA GLN A 228 -17.97 -21.30 -26.40
C GLN A 228 -17.45 -20.09 -25.61
N GLN A 229 -18.30 -19.46 -24.80
CA GLN A 229 -17.90 -18.35 -23.94
C GLN A 229 -17.29 -18.86 -22.63
N LEU A 230 -16.13 -18.31 -22.28
CA LEU A 230 -15.52 -18.44 -20.95
C LEU A 230 -15.41 -17.06 -20.31
N CYS A 231 -15.44 -17.04 -18.99
CA CYS A 231 -15.21 -15.85 -18.18
C CYS A 231 -14.00 -16.08 -17.28
N LYS A 232 -13.37 -14.98 -16.86
CA LYS A 232 -12.29 -15.00 -15.87
C LYS A 232 -12.39 -13.84 -14.92
N PHE A 233 -11.86 -14.03 -13.71
CA PHE A 233 -11.71 -13.00 -12.70
C PHE A 233 -10.25 -12.92 -12.26
N GLY A 234 -9.77 -11.72 -11.95
CA GLY A 234 -8.42 -11.49 -11.46
C GLY A 234 -8.34 -10.22 -10.63
N MET A 235 -7.50 -10.20 -9.60
CA MET A 235 -7.36 -9.04 -8.70
C MET A 235 -6.85 -7.79 -9.42
N GLY A 236 -6.11 -7.98 -10.52
CA GLY A 236 -5.64 -6.88 -11.35
C GLY A 236 -6.82 -6.19 -12.02
N SER A 237 -7.67 -6.95 -12.70
CA SER A 237 -8.84 -6.44 -13.41
C SER A 237 -9.98 -6.01 -12.47
N GLY A 238 -10.15 -6.70 -11.32
CA GLY A 238 -11.18 -6.41 -10.32
C GLY A 238 -12.62 -6.70 -10.74
N ALA A 239 -12.83 -7.26 -11.93
CA ALA A 239 -14.14 -7.57 -12.49
C ALA A 239 -14.05 -8.75 -13.47
N ASP A 240 -15.20 -9.36 -13.75
CA ASP A 240 -15.31 -10.43 -14.73
C ASP A 240 -15.02 -9.92 -16.15
N ALA A 241 -14.28 -10.72 -16.90
CA ALA A 241 -14.04 -10.52 -18.32
C ALA A 241 -14.35 -11.81 -19.08
N CYS A 242 -15.28 -11.74 -20.03
CA CYS A 242 -15.74 -12.88 -20.80
C CYS A 242 -15.37 -12.77 -22.28
N GLY A 243 -15.17 -13.92 -22.93
CA GLY A 243 -14.79 -13.99 -24.34
C GLY A 243 -14.94 -15.38 -24.91
N GLN A 244 -14.97 -15.46 -26.24
CA GLN A 244 -15.11 -16.73 -26.95
C GLN A 244 -13.78 -17.49 -26.96
N ILE A 245 -13.85 -18.81 -26.78
CA ILE A 245 -12.73 -19.71 -27.01
C ILE A 245 -12.36 -19.65 -28.49
N VAL A 246 -11.06 -19.46 -28.77
CA VAL A 246 -10.50 -19.45 -30.12
C VAL A 246 -9.55 -20.61 -30.36
N GLU A 247 -9.06 -21.25 -29.31
CA GLU A 247 -8.11 -22.35 -29.39
C GLU A 247 -8.19 -23.21 -28.14
N ILE A 248 -8.12 -24.52 -28.32
CA ILE A 248 -8.04 -25.52 -27.25
C ILE A 248 -6.92 -26.48 -27.63
N THR A 249 -6.04 -26.76 -26.68
CA THR A 249 -4.96 -27.73 -26.83
C THR A 249 -5.09 -28.85 -25.79
N GLY A 250 -4.07 -29.69 -25.64
CA GLY A 250 -4.08 -30.76 -24.63
C GLY A 250 -4.14 -30.22 -23.20
N SER A 251 -3.42 -29.12 -22.93
CA SER A 251 -3.32 -28.55 -21.57
C SER A 251 -3.89 -27.14 -21.42
N LYS A 252 -4.27 -26.47 -22.51
CA LYS A 252 -4.59 -25.04 -22.47
C LYS A 252 -5.87 -24.68 -23.22
N VAL A 253 -6.40 -23.52 -22.86
CA VAL A 253 -7.49 -22.86 -23.59
C VAL A 253 -7.18 -21.38 -23.77
N LYS A 254 -7.36 -20.88 -24.99
CA LYS A 254 -7.22 -19.46 -25.36
C LYS A 254 -8.58 -18.89 -25.69
N PHE A 255 -8.86 -17.70 -25.15
CA PHE A 255 -10.16 -17.05 -25.30
C PHE A 255 -10.03 -15.53 -25.35
N LEU A 256 -11.00 -14.88 -26.00
CA LEU A 256 -10.99 -13.44 -26.28
C LEU A 256 -11.48 -12.59 -25.10
N ALA A 257 -10.91 -12.81 -23.92
CA ALA A 257 -11.10 -11.94 -22.77
C ALA A 257 -9.79 -11.22 -22.45
N GLY A 258 -9.86 -9.91 -22.25
CA GLY A 258 -8.70 -9.11 -21.88
C GLY A 258 -8.24 -9.36 -20.44
N GLY A 259 -7.00 -9.01 -20.13
CA GLY A 259 -6.43 -9.14 -18.79
C GLY A 259 -5.26 -8.21 -18.54
N GLN A 260 -4.78 -8.19 -17.31
CA GLN A 260 -3.64 -7.37 -16.91
C GLN A 260 -2.84 -8.04 -15.81
N CYS A 261 -1.68 -7.47 -15.47
CA CYS A 261 -0.85 -7.98 -14.39
C CYS A 261 -1.61 -8.03 -13.06
N GLY A 262 -1.32 -9.05 -12.26
CA GLY A 262 -2.05 -9.41 -11.06
C GLY A 262 -3.17 -10.43 -11.30
N ASP A 263 -3.69 -10.57 -12.52
CA ASP A 263 -4.72 -11.58 -12.83
C ASP A 263 -4.16 -13.01 -12.89
N SER A 264 -2.83 -13.17 -12.97
CA SER A 264 -2.16 -14.48 -13.00
C SER A 264 -2.65 -15.38 -11.87
N GLY A 265 -2.97 -16.62 -12.20
CA GLY A 265 -3.55 -17.62 -11.31
C GLY A 265 -5.06 -17.54 -11.14
N GLY A 266 -5.70 -16.44 -11.56
CA GLY A 266 -7.14 -16.23 -11.38
C GLY A 266 -8.01 -17.26 -12.10
N PRO A 267 -9.23 -17.52 -11.60
CA PRO A 267 -10.09 -18.57 -12.13
C PRO A 267 -10.58 -18.22 -13.54
N VAL A 268 -10.56 -19.22 -14.41
CA VAL A 268 -11.29 -19.26 -15.68
C VAL A 268 -12.39 -20.29 -15.54
N TYR A 269 -13.59 -19.89 -15.91
CA TYR A 269 -14.80 -20.66 -15.63
C TYR A 269 -15.86 -20.47 -16.73
N ARG A 270 -16.84 -21.37 -16.72
CA ARG A 270 -18.01 -21.36 -17.59
C ARG A 270 -19.27 -21.21 -16.75
N TYR A 271 -20.17 -20.30 -17.13
CA TYR A 271 -21.51 -20.24 -16.54
C TYR A 271 -22.34 -21.45 -16.94
N GLU A 272 -23.03 -22.02 -15.96
CA GLU A 272 -24.05 -23.04 -16.17
C GLU A 272 -25.44 -22.39 -16.20
N ASN A 273 -26.43 -23.12 -16.73
CA ASN A 273 -27.80 -22.61 -16.89
C ASN A 273 -28.50 -22.30 -15.55
N ASP A 274 -28.01 -22.85 -14.44
CA ASP A 274 -28.54 -22.64 -13.10
C ASP A 274 -27.91 -21.43 -12.37
N GLY A 275 -27.03 -20.68 -13.04
CA GLY A 275 -26.34 -19.52 -12.48
C GLY A 275 -25.09 -19.85 -11.66
N THR A 276 -24.76 -21.13 -11.49
CA THR A 276 -23.46 -21.55 -10.95
C THR A 276 -22.39 -21.52 -12.04
N VAL A 277 -21.14 -21.81 -11.68
CA VAL A 277 -20.04 -21.94 -12.64
C VAL A 277 -19.30 -23.26 -12.52
N SER A 278 -18.83 -23.75 -13.65
CA SER A 278 -17.88 -24.85 -13.72
C SER A 278 -16.46 -24.31 -13.89
N ALA A 279 -15.52 -24.82 -13.08
CA ALA A 279 -14.10 -24.53 -13.18
C ALA A 279 -13.51 -25.05 -14.51
N VAL A 280 -12.73 -24.24 -15.20
CA VAL A 280 -12.09 -24.60 -16.47
C VAL A 280 -10.58 -24.64 -16.32
N GLY A 281 -9.99 -23.55 -15.83
CA GLY A 281 -8.55 -23.35 -15.84
C GLY A 281 -8.14 -22.20 -14.95
N ILE A 282 -6.84 -21.97 -14.82
CA ILE A 282 -6.29 -20.78 -14.16
C ILE A 282 -5.59 -19.89 -15.20
N LEU A 283 -5.66 -18.58 -15.04
CA LEU A 283 -5.05 -17.65 -15.97
C LEU A 283 -3.51 -17.70 -15.86
N ILE A 284 -2.82 -17.96 -16.97
CA ILE A 284 -1.35 -18.08 -16.95
C ILE A 284 -0.66 -17.02 -17.79
N ARG A 285 -1.37 -16.47 -18.79
CA ARG A 285 -0.86 -15.36 -19.62
C ARG A 285 -1.98 -14.64 -20.33
N GLY A 286 -1.68 -13.43 -20.76
CA GLY A 286 -2.47 -12.67 -21.72
C GLY A 286 -1.57 -12.09 -22.80
N GLY A 287 -2.14 -11.70 -23.93
CA GLY A 287 -1.39 -11.08 -25.01
C GLY A 287 -2.20 -10.11 -25.86
N ASP A 288 -1.50 -9.40 -26.72
CA ASP A 288 -2.05 -8.57 -27.78
C ASP A 288 -1.43 -9.04 -29.11
N PRO A 289 -2.24 -9.42 -30.12
CA PRO A 289 -1.71 -9.88 -31.41
C PRO A 289 -0.86 -8.82 -32.13
N TYR A 290 -1.07 -7.53 -31.84
CA TYR A 290 -0.37 -6.43 -32.51
C TYR A 290 0.78 -5.84 -31.68
N THR A 291 0.81 -6.11 -30.37
CA THR A 291 1.81 -5.57 -29.45
C THR A 291 2.59 -6.69 -28.79
N ARG A 292 3.77 -7.03 -29.33
CA ARG A 292 4.68 -7.96 -28.65
C ARG A 292 5.25 -7.31 -27.39
N LYS A 293 5.20 -8.03 -26.27
CA LYS A 293 5.89 -7.71 -25.01
C LYS A 293 5.47 -6.37 -24.36
N ALA A 294 4.17 -6.08 -24.30
CA ALA A 294 3.71 -4.91 -23.56
C ALA A 294 3.99 -4.98 -22.05
N GLY A 295 4.30 -6.17 -21.51
CA GLY A 295 4.47 -6.39 -20.08
C GLY A 295 3.22 -5.94 -19.32
N CYS A 296 3.41 -5.39 -18.13
CA CYS A 296 2.31 -4.82 -17.34
C CYS A 296 1.83 -3.44 -17.82
N ALA A 297 2.47 -2.86 -18.85
CA ALA A 297 2.15 -1.50 -19.30
C ALA A 297 0.90 -1.42 -20.20
N ALA A 298 0.44 -2.55 -20.76
CA ALA A 298 -0.79 -2.59 -21.54
C ALA A 298 -1.68 -3.77 -21.16
N ARG A 299 -2.98 -3.57 -21.36
CA ARG A 299 -3.98 -4.63 -21.20
C ARG A 299 -3.88 -5.63 -22.35
N ALA A 300 -3.90 -6.91 -21.99
CA ALA A 300 -4.05 -8.00 -22.95
C ALA A 300 -5.42 -7.93 -23.64
N LYS A 301 -5.47 -8.40 -24.89
CA LYS A 301 -6.69 -8.54 -25.71
C LYS A 301 -7.25 -9.95 -25.71
N PHE A 302 -6.42 -10.94 -25.38
CA PHE A 302 -6.82 -12.32 -25.16
C PHE A 302 -6.12 -12.88 -23.93
N SER A 303 -6.66 -13.98 -23.42
CA SER A 303 -6.18 -14.70 -22.26
C SER A 303 -5.92 -16.16 -22.62
N VAL A 304 -4.97 -16.78 -21.93
CA VAL A 304 -4.70 -18.23 -22.00
C VAL A 304 -4.74 -18.78 -20.59
N ALA A 305 -5.43 -19.91 -20.43
CA ALA A 305 -5.53 -20.62 -19.16
C ALA A 305 -4.91 -22.01 -19.25
N GLU A 306 -4.26 -22.44 -18.17
CA GLU A 306 -3.92 -23.84 -17.92
C GLU A 306 -5.17 -24.57 -17.45
N LEU A 307 -5.54 -25.68 -18.09
CA LEU A 307 -6.71 -26.47 -17.72
C LEU A 307 -6.48 -27.13 -16.35
N VAL A 308 -7.44 -27.01 -15.44
CA VAL A 308 -7.26 -27.57 -14.08
C VAL A 308 -7.47 -29.07 -14.01
N ARG A 309 -8.34 -29.66 -14.85
CA ARG A 309 -8.69 -31.10 -14.74
C ARG A 309 -7.46 -32.03 -14.80
N PRO A 310 -6.52 -31.89 -15.76
CA PRO A 310 -5.32 -32.74 -15.79
C PRO A 310 -4.52 -32.70 -14.49
N TRP A 311 -4.49 -31.55 -13.81
CA TRP A 311 -3.75 -31.35 -12.56
C TRP A 311 -4.51 -31.88 -11.34
N LEU A 312 -5.84 -31.81 -11.35
CA LEU A 312 -6.65 -32.50 -10.34
C LEU A 312 -6.37 -34.01 -10.37
N ASP A 313 -6.30 -34.60 -11.57
CA ASP A 313 -6.01 -36.02 -11.72
C ASP A 313 -4.55 -36.35 -11.34
N THR A 314 -3.59 -35.57 -11.86
CA THR A 314 -2.14 -35.78 -11.64
C THR A 314 -1.75 -35.66 -10.18
N TRP A 315 -2.28 -34.65 -9.47
CA TRP A 315 -1.98 -34.41 -8.05
C TRP A 315 -3.01 -35.03 -7.10
N ARG A 316 -3.98 -35.79 -7.62
CA ARG A 316 -5.05 -36.45 -6.84
C ARG A 316 -5.80 -35.47 -5.94
N LEU A 317 -6.18 -34.35 -6.53
CA LEU A 317 -6.92 -33.27 -5.87
C LEU A 317 -8.41 -33.37 -6.18
N THR A 318 -9.23 -32.97 -5.22
CA THR A 318 -10.68 -32.81 -5.41
C THR A 318 -11.03 -31.33 -5.39
N MET A 319 -11.73 -30.84 -6.41
CA MET A 319 -12.24 -29.47 -6.44
C MET A 319 -13.24 -29.24 -5.30
N VAL A 320 -13.06 -28.16 -4.53
CA VAL A 320 -14.07 -27.74 -3.56
C VAL A 320 -15.20 -27.04 -4.30
N THR A 321 -16.42 -27.54 -4.13
CA THR A 321 -17.62 -26.98 -4.77
C THR A 321 -18.57 -26.44 -3.70
N ALA A 322 -19.39 -25.48 -4.08
CA ALA A 322 -20.47 -25.04 -3.23
C ALA A 322 -21.51 -26.16 -3.09
N PRO A 323 -22.16 -26.30 -1.90
CA PRO A 323 -23.26 -27.23 -1.74
C PRO A 323 -24.34 -26.96 -2.78
N SER A 324 -24.85 -28.01 -3.41
CA SER A 324 -26.03 -27.91 -4.27
C SER A 324 -27.16 -27.27 -3.48
N ALA A 325 -27.80 -26.23 -4.02
CA ALA A 325 -29.02 -25.70 -3.42
C ALA A 325 -30.05 -26.85 -3.28
N PRO A 326 -30.78 -26.95 -2.16
CA PRO A 326 -31.87 -27.91 -2.04
C PRO A 326 -32.85 -27.69 -3.19
N ARG A 327 -33.14 -28.75 -3.96
CA ARG A 327 -34.18 -28.73 -4.99
C ARG A 327 -35.56 -28.76 -4.35
#